data_AF-A0A524B4N3-F1
#
_entry.id   AF-A0A524B4N3-F1
#
_cell.length_a   1.000
_cell.length_b   1.000
_cell.length_c   1.000
_cell.angle_alpha   90.00
_cell.angle_beta   90.00
_cell.angle_gamma   90.00
#
_symmetry.space_group_name_H-M   'P 1'
#
loop_
_entity.id
_entity.type
_entity.pdbx_description
1 polymer ?
#
loop_
_entity_poly.entity_id
_entity_poly.type
_entity_poly.pdbx_seq_one_letter_code
_entity_poly.pdbx_strand_id
1 'polypeptide(L)'
;MEEWTFEWWSPDFAGVALYRLVERAEAWYGWASWRPGEPLLHVVVDGIRRRNDPMIAKADAFWAEFTCEHAFEQWTIGNETYAVELDHPRDALSGARGTAVPVASDLEWYATEPSVATLGGYEQRGVLLGDVETVNGVVAIPEVVSRRTHRWGDALSPAFRTAGVAHLGPNIAFAFPNDVVIDLVLDPSGWVSRS
;
A
#
# COMPACT_ATOMS: atom_id res chain seq x y z
N MET A 1 -12.68 -12.01 -5.58
CA MET A 1 -11.48 -11.20 -5.34
C MET A 1 -11.42 -10.84 -3.87
N GLU A 2 -10.22 -10.63 -3.34
CA GLU A 2 -9.98 -10.23 -1.96
C GLU A 2 -8.82 -9.23 -1.94
N GLU A 3 -8.88 -8.20 -1.12
CA GLU A 3 -7.86 -7.15 -1.06
C GLU A 3 -7.65 -6.61 0.35
N TRP A 4 -6.39 -6.43 0.70
CA TRP A 4 -5.93 -5.75 1.90
C TRP A 4 -5.24 -4.45 1.50
N THR A 5 -5.58 -3.37 2.21
CA THR A 5 -4.81 -2.13 2.18
C THR A 5 -4.37 -1.74 3.58
N PHE A 6 -3.13 -1.26 3.67
CA PHE A 6 -2.59 -0.60 4.86
C PHE A 6 -2.10 0.78 4.43
N GLU A 7 -2.75 1.79 4.97
CA GLU A 7 -2.53 3.20 4.67
C GLU A 7 -1.88 3.85 5.88
N TRP A 8 -0.85 4.68 5.70
CA TRP A 8 -0.26 5.44 6.79
C TRP A 8 0.04 6.87 6.38
N TRP A 9 -0.05 7.80 7.33
CA TRP A 9 0.27 9.19 7.08
C TRP A 9 0.57 10.01 8.36
N SER A 10 1.42 11.00 8.16
CA SER A 10 1.74 12.13 9.03
C SER A 10 2.24 13.28 8.14
N PRO A 11 2.61 14.45 8.69
CA PRO A 11 3.24 15.51 7.90
C PRO A 11 4.55 15.09 7.21
N ASP A 12 5.27 14.13 7.79
CA ASP A 12 6.63 13.76 7.38
C ASP A 12 6.71 12.41 6.65
N PHE A 13 5.68 11.58 6.77
CA PHE A 13 5.63 10.23 6.19
C PHE A 13 4.25 9.96 5.63
N ALA A 14 4.16 9.35 4.46
CA ALA A 14 2.88 8.84 3.97
C ALA A 14 3.11 7.64 3.06
N GLY A 15 2.16 6.70 3.02
CA GLY A 15 2.29 5.57 2.11
C GLY A 15 1.11 4.61 2.16
N VAL A 16 1.20 3.61 1.28
CA VAL A 16 0.20 2.59 1.10
C VAL A 16 0.89 1.27 0.77
N ALA A 17 0.45 0.19 1.41
CA ALA A 17 0.68 -1.18 0.99
C ALA A 17 -0.66 -1.79 0.56
N LEU A 18 -0.67 -2.47 -0.58
CA LEU A 18 -1.84 -3.08 -1.19
C LEU A 18 -1.49 -4.50 -1.62
N TYR A 19 -2.38 -5.43 -1.27
CA TYR A 19 -2.28 -6.80 -1.75
C TYR A 19 -3.65 -7.30 -2.19
N ARG A 20 -3.78 -7.70 -3.44
CA ARG A 20 -5.04 -8.14 -4.05
C ARG A 20 -4.92 -9.55 -4.58
N LEU A 21 -5.77 -10.46 -4.11
CA LEU A 21 -5.95 -11.78 -4.68
C LEU A 21 -6.96 -11.72 -5.83
N VAL A 22 -6.48 -12.00 -7.04
CA VAL A 22 -7.26 -11.98 -8.28
C VAL A 22 -7.57 -13.43 -8.69
N GLU A 23 -8.87 -13.73 -8.73
CA GLU A 23 -9.38 -15.08 -8.98
C GLU A 23 -8.68 -16.15 -8.12
N ARG A 24 -8.43 -17.34 -8.67
CA ARG A 24 -7.82 -18.48 -7.96
C ARG A 24 -6.31 -18.60 -8.16
N ALA A 25 -5.71 -17.85 -9.08
CA ALA A 25 -4.34 -18.11 -9.55
C ALA A 25 -3.36 -16.96 -9.33
N GLU A 26 -3.84 -15.72 -9.22
CA GLU A 26 -3.00 -14.54 -9.32
C GLU A 26 -3.15 -13.61 -8.11
N ALA A 27 -2.10 -12.85 -7.83
CA ALA A 27 -2.12 -11.75 -6.89
C ALA A 27 -1.41 -10.52 -7.48
N TRP A 28 -1.82 -9.35 -7.02
CA TRP A 28 -1.19 -8.07 -7.29
C TRP A 28 -0.68 -7.47 -5.98
N TYR A 29 0.48 -6.84 -6.06
CA TYR A 29 1.12 -6.15 -4.95
C TYR A 29 1.41 -4.71 -5.36
N GLY A 30 1.07 -3.76 -4.50
CA GLY A 30 1.45 -2.37 -4.60
C GLY A 30 2.05 -1.90 -3.28
N TRP A 31 3.13 -1.13 -3.34
CA TRP A 31 3.69 -0.46 -2.17
C TRP A 31 4.27 0.87 -2.57
N ALA A 32 3.99 1.91 -1.79
CA ALA A 32 4.60 3.21 -2.01
C ALA A 32 4.85 3.94 -0.69
N SER A 33 5.98 4.64 -0.63
CA SER A 33 6.40 5.43 0.52
C SER A 33 6.88 6.81 0.08
N TRP A 34 6.26 7.83 0.65
CA TRP A 34 6.50 9.25 0.39
C TRP A 34 7.10 9.92 1.62
N ARG A 35 8.06 10.83 1.38
CA ARG A 35 8.61 11.76 2.38
C ARG A 35 8.84 13.14 1.74
N PRO A 36 8.80 14.24 2.51
CA PRO A 36 9.11 15.56 2.01
C PRO A 36 10.51 15.64 1.38
N GLY A 37 10.59 16.14 0.15
CA GLY A 37 11.87 16.42 -0.53
C GLY A 37 12.61 15.20 -1.08
N GLU A 38 12.05 13.99 -0.92
CA GLU A 38 12.63 12.73 -1.39
C GLU A 38 11.81 12.20 -2.57
N PRO A 39 12.43 11.45 -3.52
CA PRO A 39 11.69 10.72 -4.53
C PRO A 39 10.67 9.76 -3.90
N LEU A 40 9.54 9.56 -4.58
CA LEU A 40 8.58 8.53 -4.16
C LEU A 40 9.19 7.16 -4.43
N LEU A 41 9.27 6.31 -3.40
CA LEU A 41 9.57 4.90 -3.59
C LEU A 41 8.29 4.18 -4.01
N HIS A 42 8.29 3.54 -5.17
CA HIS A 42 7.09 2.93 -5.75
C HIS A 42 7.37 1.50 -6.26
N VAL A 43 6.52 0.56 -5.86
CA VAL A 43 6.54 -0.86 -6.25
C VAL A 43 5.17 -1.25 -6.77
N VAL A 44 5.13 -1.85 -7.95
CA VAL A 44 3.97 -2.60 -8.46
C VAL A 44 4.49 -3.92 -8.99
N VAL A 45 3.86 -5.01 -8.55
CA VAL A 45 4.10 -6.35 -9.08
C VAL A 45 2.75 -7.02 -9.30
N ASP A 46 2.43 -7.33 -10.54
CA ASP A 46 1.26 -8.12 -10.94
C ASP A 46 1.66 -9.51 -11.43
N GLY A 47 0.68 -10.35 -11.81
CA GLY A 47 0.98 -11.69 -12.31
C GLY A 47 1.58 -12.63 -11.26
N ILE A 48 1.53 -12.28 -9.96
CA ILE A 48 2.14 -13.07 -8.90
C ILE A 48 1.36 -14.37 -8.75
N ARG A 49 2.03 -15.51 -8.99
CA ARG A 49 1.38 -16.81 -8.80
C ARG A 49 1.05 -17.03 -7.33
N ARG A 50 -0.22 -17.29 -7.04
CA ARG A 50 -0.68 -17.61 -5.68
C ARG A 50 -0.01 -18.86 -5.13
N ARG A 51 0.37 -18.79 -3.85
CA ARG A 51 0.93 -19.90 -3.08
C ARG A 51 -0.17 -20.52 -2.19
N ASN A 52 0.15 -21.63 -1.54
CA ASN A 52 -0.76 -22.28 -0.59
C ASN A 52 -1.08 -21.35 0.58
N ASP A 53 -0.05 -20.65 1.08
CA ASP A 53 -0.26 -19.47 1.90
C ASP A 53 -0.51 -18.27 0.98
N PRO A 54 -1.74 -17.76 0.90
CA PRO A 54 -2.05 -16.67 -0.01
C PRO A 54 -1.42 -15.35 0.42
N MET A 55 -0.98 -15.20 1.67
CA MET A 55 -0.44 -13.94 2.20
C MET A 55 1.05 -13.76 1.92
N ILE A 56 1.71 -14.80 1.40
CA ILE A 56 3.10 -14.74 0.95
C ILE A 56 3.13 -14.57 -0.57
N ALA A 57 3.70 -13.47 -1.03
CA ALA A 57 3.88 -13.12 -2.42
C ALA A 57 5.35 -13.30 -2.83
N LYS A 58 5.62 -14.00 -3.93
CA LYS A 58 6.98 -14.20 -4.44
C LYS A 58 7.02 -14.21 -5.95
N ALA A 59 7.91 -13.42 -6.53
CA ALA A 59 8.19 -13.33 -7.95
C ALA A 59 9.71 -13.11 -8.17
N ASP A 60 10.12 -12.83 -9.41
CA ASP A 60 11.52 -12.55 -9.70
C ASP A 60 11.97 -11.27 -8.99
N ALA A 61 13.04 -11.38 -8.19
CA ALA A 61 13.58 -10.30 -7.36
C ALA A 61 12.55 -9.61 -6.42
N PHE A 62 11.51 -10.33 -6.02
CA PHE A 62 10.42 -9.81 -5.19
C PHE A 62 9.97 -10.83 -4.14
N TRP A 63 9.83 -10.36 -2.91
CA TRP A 63 9.14 -11.02 -1.82
C TRP A 63 8.31 -10.01 -1.04
N ALA A 64 7.11 -10.41 -0.60
CA ALA A 64 6.30 -9.66 0.35
C ALA A 64 5.42 -10.61 1.17
N GLU A 65 5.07 -10.19 2.38
CA GLU A 65 4.22 -10.96 3.29
C GLU A 65 3.35 -10.05 4.15
N PHE A 66 2.11 -10.46 4.36
CA PHE A 66 1.14 -9.79 5.23
C PHE A 66 0.71 -10.78 6.32
N THR A 67 1.27 -10.67 7.51
CA THR A 67 1.00 -11.60 8.61
C THR A 67 -0.06 -11.05 9.55
N CYS A 68 -1.13 -11.80 9.76
CA CYS A 68 -2.12 -11.48 10.79
C CYS A 68 -1.64 -12.05 12.13
N GLU A 69 -0.90 -11.26 12.90
CA GLU A 69 -0.43 -11.64 14.23
C GLU A 69 -1.61 -11.87 15.19
N HIS A 70 -2.51 -10.89 15.26
CA HIS A 70 -3.70 -10.94 16.10
C HIS A 70 -4.90 -10.36 15.36
N ALA A 71 -5.94 -11.16 15.18
CA ALA A 71 -7.11 -10.77 14.41
C ALA A 71 -7.78 -9.51 14.98
N PHE A 72 -7.93 -8.49 14.14
CA PHE A 72 -8.46 -7.16 14.50
C PHE A 72 -7.62 -6.37 15.51
N GLU A 73 -6.38 -6.79 15.76
CA GLU A 73 -5.47 -6.17 16.74
C GLU A 73 -4.12 -5.80 16.13
N GLN A 74 -3.43 -6.74 15.45
CA GLN A 74 -2.07 -6.54 14.96
C GLN A 74 -1.80 -7.24 13.63
N TRP A 75 -1.02 -6.58 12.77
CA TRP A 75 -0.48 -7.12 11.53
C TRP A 75 0.98 -6.73 11.32
N THR A 76 1.76 -7.65 10.74
CA THR A 76 3.09 -7.37 10.20
C THR A 76 3.01 -7.30 8.67
N ILE A 77 3.62 -6.28 8.08
CA ILE A 77 3.60 -6.00 6.64
C ILE A 77 5.05 -5.87 6.17
N GLY A 78 5.52 -6.91 5.48
CA GLY A 78 6.90 -7.03 5.03
C GLY A 78 7.06 -6.97 3.51
N ASN A 79 8.18 -6.42 3.04
CA ASN A 79 8.67 -6.65 1.67
C ASN A 79 10.20 -6.64 1.58
N GLU A 80 10.70 -7.29 0.53
CA GLU A 80 12.10 -7.24 0.08
C GLU A 80 12.08 -7.24 -1.46
N THR A 81 12.43 -6.11 -2.07
CA THR A 81 12.28 -5.89 -3.52
C THR A 81 13.11 -4.70 -4.03
N TYR A 82 12.89 -4.31 -5.28
CA TYR A 82 13.32 -3.05 -5.85
C TYR A 82 12.14 -2.10 -6.02
N ALA A 83 12.24 -0.90 -5.44
CA ALA A 83 11.37 0.22 -5.73
C ALA A 83 11.92 1.03 -6.91
N VAL A 84 11.03 1.70 -7.64
CA VAL A 84 11.41 2.76 -8.55
C VAL A 84 11.30 4.09 -7.81
N GLU A 85 12.36 4.89 -7.83
CA GLU A 85 12.34 6.28 -7.42
C GLU A 85 11.64 7.13 -8.48
N LEU A 86 10.53 7.76 -8.11
CA LEU A 86 9.76 8.65 -8.98
C LEU A 86 9.84 10.09 -8.49
N ASP A 87 10.26 11.00 -9.37
CA ASP A 87 10.28 12.44 -9.11
C ASP A 87 8.86 13.00 -8.97
N HIS A 88 7.92 12.48 -9.77
CA HIS A 88 6.52 12.85 -9.71
C HIS A 88 5.64 11.60 -9.57
N PRO A 89 4.73 11.50 -8.57
CA PRO A 89 3.97 10.27 -8.33
C PRO A 89 3.06 9.82 -9.48
N ARG A 90 2.65 10.74 -10.37
CA ARG A 90 1.86 10.38 -11.56
C ARG A 90 2.67 9.68 -12.65
N ASP A 91 3.99 9.67 -12.56
CA ASP A 91 4.83 8.88 -13.48
C ASP A 91 4.57 7.37 -13.32
N ALA A 92 3.99 6.95 -12.20
CA ALA A 92 3.47 5.60 -12.01
C ALA A 92 2.41 5.21 -13.05
N LEU A 93 1.61 6.17 -13.53
CA LEU A 93 0.55 5.94 -14.51
C LEU A 93 1.06 5.83 -15.95
N SER A 94 2.31 6.24 -16.20
CA SER A 94 2.97 6.17 -17.51
C SER A 94 4.06 5.10 -17.56
N GLY A 95 3.97 4.10 -16.67
CA GLY A 95 4.84 2.93 -16.61
C GLY A 95 5.99 3.03 -15.62
N ALA A 96 5.92 3.96 -14.65
CA ALA A 96 6.83 4.06 -13.52
C ALA A 96 8.32 4.00 -13.93
N ARG A 97 8.75 4.88 -14.84
CA ARG A 97 10.15 4.91 -15.31
C ARG A 97 10.98 5.78 -14.38
N GLY A 98 12.01 5.21 -13.77
CA GLY A 98 12.92 5.90 -12.85
C GLY A 98 14.12 5.03 -12.47
N THR A 99 14.80 5.38 -11.38
CA THR A 99 15.93 4.61 -10.85
C THR A 99 15.41 3.45 -10.00
N ALA A 100 15.81 2.22 -10.32
CA ALA A 100 15.50 1.07 -9.49
C ALA A 100 16.47 1.01 -8.30
N VAL A 101 15.94 0.99 -7.07
CA VAL A 101 16.70 0.93 -5.83
C VAL A 101 16.20 -0.22 -4.95
N PRO A 102 17.09 -1.01 -4.32
CA PRO A 102 16.66 -2.04 -3.38
C PRO A 102 15.99 -1.40 -2.17
N VAL A 103 14.91 -2.03 -1.72
CA VAL A 103 14.15 -1.65 -0.53
C VAL A 103 13.74 -2.90 0.24
N ALA A 104 13.77 -2.81 1.55
CA ALA A 104 13.07 -3.75 2.43
C ALA A 104 12.22 -2.94 3.42
N SER A 105 10.97 -3.33 3.62
CA SER A 105 10.12 -2.73 4.65
C SER A 105 9.72 -3.76 5.68
N ASP A 106 9.84 -3.40 6.95
CA ASP A 106 9.32 -4.16 8.08
C ASP A 106 8.40 -3.23 8.87
N LEU A 107 7.09 -3.37 8.64
CA LEU A 107 6.07 -2.46 9.18
C LEU A 107 5.10 -3.22 10.08
N GLU A 108 4.79 -2.62 11.22
CA GLU A 108 3.83 -3.13 12.19
C GLU A 108 2.60 -2.23 12.23
N TRP A 109 1.41 -2.84 12.17
CA TRP A 109 0.15 -2.14 12.25
C TRP A 109 -0.63 -2.59 13.48
N TYR A 110 -1.16 -1.63 14.24
CA TYR A 110 -1.96 -1.89 15.44
C TYR A 110 -3.31 -1.19 15.36
N ALA A 111 -4.37 -1.92 15.71
CA ALA A 111 -5.71 -1.34 15.83
C ALA A 111 -5.81 -0.39 17.03
N THR A 112 -6.40 0.78 16.82
CA THR A 112 -6.73 1.74 17.89
C THR A 112 -8.23 1.86 18.12
N GLU A 113 -9.03 1.35 17.17
CA GLU A 113 -10.49 1.34 17.23
C GLU A 113 -11.05 -0.01 16.76
N PRO A 114 -12.29 -0.36 17.12
CA PRO A 114 -12.99 -1.51 16.55
C PRO A 114 -13.15 -1.40 15.03
N SER A 115 -13.20 -2.55 14.34
CA SER A 115 -13.50 -2.59 12.90
C SER A 115 -14.93 -2.14 12.61
N VAL A 116 -15.12 -1.39 11.53
CA VAL A 116 -16.42 -0.97 11.01
C VAL A 116 -16.72 -1.78 9.75
N ALA A 117 -17.84 -2.49 9.74
CA ALA A 117 -18.27 -3.27 8.59
C ALA A 117 -18.62 -2.36 7.40
N THR A 118 -18.26 -2.79 6.19
CA THR A 118 -18.59 -2.14 4.93
C THR A 118 -19.26 -3.15 3.99
N LEU A 119 -19.80 -2.69 2.86
CA LEU A 119 -20.35 -3.60 1.87
C LEU A 119 -19.22 -4.44 1.27
N GLY A 120 -19.20 -5.74 1.57
CA GLY A 120 -18.15 -6.66 1.11
C GLY A 120 -16.80 -6.40 1.78
N GLY A 121 -16.78 -6.04 3.06
CA GLY A 121 -15.51 -5.78 3.75
C GLY A 121 -15.64 -5.22 5.15
N TYR A 122 -14.51 -4.71 5.65
CA TYR A 122 -14.44 -3.83 6.81
C TYR A 122 -13.29 -2.83 6.65
N GLU A 123 -13.38 -1.73 7.40
CA GLU A 123 -12.26 -0.81 7.64
C GLU A 123 -11.95 -0.74 9.14
N GLN A 124 -10.71 -0.42 9.49
CA GLN A 124 -10.29 -0.25 10.88
C GLN A 124 -9.24 0.85 10.99
N ARG A 125 -9.40 1.72 11.99
CA ARG A 125 -8.42 2.75 12.34
C ARG A 125 -7.33 2.15 13.23
N GLY A 126 -6.12 2.65 13.03
CA GLY A 126 -4.95 2.16 13.72
C GLY A 126 -3.80 3.12 13.66
N VAL A 127 -2.65 2.60 14.04
CA VAL A 127 -1.34 3.24 13.86
C VAL A 127 -0.41 2.28 13.13
N LEU A 128 0.59 2.83 12.46
CA LEU A 128 1.65 2.07 11.81
C LEU A 128 3.00 2.65 12.23
N LEU A 129 3.97 1.78 12.40
CA LEU A 129 5.38 2.11 12.65
C LEU A 129 6.27 1.03 12.04
N GLY A 130 7.56 1.30 11.96
CA GLY A 130 8.53 0.31 11.50
C GLY A 130 9.66 0.95 10.72
N ASP A 131 10.39 0.11 9.99
CA ASP A 131 11.61 0.51 9.31
C ASP A 131 11.50 0.25 7.81
N VAL A 132 12.08 1.17 7.03
CA VAL A 132 12.29 0.99 5.59
C VAL A 132 13.80 1.09 5.33
N GLU A 133 14.41 -0.04 4.99
CA GLU A 133 15.81 -0.10 4.58
C GLU A 133 15.95 0.39 3.15
N THR A 134 16.84 1.37 2.94
CA THR A 134 17.17 1.92 1.62
C THR A 134 18.68 1.90 1.40
N VAL A 135 19.12 2.17 0.17
CA VAL A 135 20.54 2.36 -0.15
C VAL A 135 21.21 3.49 0.65
N ASN A 136 20.43 4.46 1.14
CA ASN A 136 20.91 5.61 1.91
C ASN A 136 20.83 5.37 3.43
N GLY A 137 20.44 4.17 3.86
CA GLY A 137 20.28 3.78 5.26
C GLY A 137 18.82 3.49 5.64
N VAL A 138 18.62 3.21 6.92
CA VAL A 138 17.32 2.88 7.49
C VAL A 138 16.50 4.15 7.71
N VAL A 139 15.26 4.14 7.24
CA VAL A 139 14.25 5.17 7.48
C VAL A 139 13.28 4.63 8.51
N ALA A 140 13.43 5.09 9.75
CA ALA A 140 12.49 4.77 10.83
C ALA A 140 11.22 5.60 10.69
N ILE A 141 10.09 4.92 10.49
CA ILE A 141 8.75 5.50 10.53
C ILE A 141 8.29 5.44 11.99
N PRO A 142 8.14 6.58 12.68
CA PRO A 142 7.57 6.59 14.03
C PRO A 142 6.11 6.15 13.99
N GLU A 143 5.48 5.96 15.14
CA GLU A 143 4.03 5.73 15.20
C GLU A 143 3.29 6.87 14.48
N VAL A 144 2.63 6.52 13.37
CA VAL A 144 1.83 7.44 12.55
C VAL A 144 0.40 6.95 12.42
N VAL A 145 -0.50 7.86 12.07
CA VAL A 145 -1.92 7.52 11.87
C VAL A 145 -2.03 6.55 10.71
N SER A 146 -2.88 5.53 10.88
CA SER A 146 -3.06 4.51 9.87
C SER A 146 -4.52 4.06 9.73
N ARG A 147 -4.81 3.47 8.57
CA ARG A 147 -6.06 2.77 8.30
C ARG A 147 -5.76 1.46 7.59
N ARG A 148 -6.52 0.44 7.97
CA ARG A 148 -6.54 -0.84 7.28
C ARG A 148 -7.91 -1.06 6.65
N THR A 149 -7.94 -1.57 5.42
CA THR A 149 -9.16 -2.13 4.85
C THR A 149 -8.94 -3.57 4.44
N HIS A 150 -9.98 -4.38 4.58
CA HIS A 150 -10.04 -5.73 4.03
C HIS A 150 -11.38 -5.92 3.32
N ARG A 151 -11.34 -6.24 2.03
CA ARG A 151 -12.51 -6.23 1.16
C ARG A 151 -12.54 -7.48 0.28
N TRP A 152 -13.74 -7.95 -0.04
CA TRP A 152 -13.98 -9.11 -0.89
C TRP A 152 -15.24 -8.93 -1.74
N GLY A 153 -15.27 -9.59 -2.90
CA GLY A 153 -16.41 -9.55 -3.81
C GLY A 153 -16.09 -10.09 -5.20
N ASP A 154 -17.10 -10.11 -6.07
CA ASP A 154 -16.94 -10.55 -7.47
C ASP A 154 -16.11 -9.57 -8.29
N ALA A 155 -16.27 -8.27 -8.00
CA ALA A 155 -15.45 -7.18 -8.52
C ALA A 155 -15.16 -6.18 -7.40
N LEU A 156 -13.94 -5.62 -7.40
CA LEU A 156 -13.53 -4.61 -6.44
C LEU A 156 -13.25 -3.30 -7.15
N SER A 157 -14.02 -2.26 -6.85
CA SER A 157 -13.65 -0.87 -7.16
C SER A 157 -12.45 -0.43 -6.29
N PRO A 158 -11.76 0.67 -6.62
CA PRO A 158 -10.70 1.21 -5.75
C PRO A 158 -11.13 1.32 -4.27
N ALA A 159 -10.25 0.98 -3.34
CA ALA A 159 -10.54 0.88 -1.89
C ALA A 159 -10.80 2.20 -1.18
N PHE A 160 -10.48 3.30 -1.87
CA PHE A 160 -10.31 4.58 -1.23
C PHE A 160 -11.53 5.45 -1.48
N ARG A 161 -11.96 6.15 -0.43
CA ARG A 161 -13.04 7.14 -0.51
C ARG A 161 -12.72 8.16 -1.60
N THR A 162 -13.71 8.66 -2.32
CA THR A 162 -13.48 9.70 -3.35
C THR A 162 -13.28 11.07 -2.71
N ALA A 163 -12.25 11.79 -3.15
CA ALA A 163 -12.01 13.17 -2.74
C ALA A 163 -13.16 14.08 -3.19
N GLY A 164 -13.68 14.90 -2.26
CA GLY A 164 -14.71 15.90 -2.58
C GLY A 164 -14.15 17.17 -3.23
N VAL A 165 -12.83 17.41 -3.13
CA VAL A 165 -12.13 18.60 -3.65
C VAL A 165 -10.72 18.21 -4.09
N ALA A 166 -10.13 18.94 -5.03
CA ALA A 166 -8.73 18.77 -5.40
C ALA A 166 -7.80 19.15 -4.22
N HIS A 167 -6.94 18.22 -3.80
CA HIS A 167 -5.94 18.44 -2.75
C HIS A 167 -4.53 18.49 -3.34
N LEU A 168 -3.70 19.42 -2.83
CA LEU A 168 -2.29 19.59 -3.17
C LEU A 168 -1.35 18.82 -2.21
N GLY A 169 -1.89 17.92 -1.38
CA GLY A 169 -1.11 17.09 -0.47
C GLY A 169 -0.31 16.01 -1.20
N PRO A 170 0.44 15.18 -0.46
CA PRO A 170 1.09 13.98 -0.99
C PRO A 170 0.16 13.21 -1.90
N ASN A 171 0.71 12.68 -2.99
CA ASN A 171 -0.02 11.86 -3.94
C ASN A 171 0.72 10.57 -4.23
N ILE A 172 -0.04 9.50 -4.44
CA ILE A 172 0.48 8.17 -4.78
C ILE A 172 -0.43 7.63 -5.87
N ALA A 173 0.14 6.99 -6.88
CA ALA A 173 -0.65 6.31 -7.89
C ALA A 173 -0.11 4.92 -8.16
N PHE A 174 -1.01 3.98 -8.50
CA PHE A 174 -0.71 2.63 -8.94
C PHE A 174 -1.48 2.35 -10.23
N ALA A 175 -0.82 1.69 -11.17
CA ALA A 175 -1.46 1.15 -12.36
C ALA A 175 -1.27 -0.37 -12.36
N PHE A 176 -2.39 -1.10 -12.34
CA PHE A 176 -2.44 -2.56 -12.40
C PHE A 176 -3.03 -3.01 -13.75
N PRO A 177 -2.94 -4.31 -14.09
CA PRO A 177 -3.59 -4.85 -15.28
C PRO A 177 -5.09 -4.55 -15.36
N ASN A 178 -5.67 -4.71 -16.57
CA ASN A 178 -7.09 -4.48 -16.85
C ASN A 178 -7.57 -3.05 -16.56
N ASP A 179 -6.71 -2.05 -16.82
CA ASP A 179 -6.98 -0.62 -16.63
C ASP A 179 -7.36 -0.25 -15.19
N VAL A 180 -6.96 -1.07 -14.22
CA VAL A 180 -7.19 -0.77 -12.80
C VAL A 180 -6.18 0.28 -12.34
N VAL A 181 -6.68 1.49 -12.13
CA VAL A 181 -5.89 2.61 -11.63
C VAL A 181 -6.35 3.00 -10.23
N ILE A 182 -5.37 3.29 -9.38
CA ILE A 182 -5.55 3.88 -8.06
C ILE A 182 -4.75 5.18 -8.08
N ASP A 183 -5.39 6.35 -8.06
CA ASP A 183 -4.74 7.66 -7.96
C ASP A 183 -5.22 8.32 -6.67
N LEU A 184 -4.30 8.51 -5.73
CA LEU A 184 -4.57 8.93 -4.36
C LEU A 184 -4.00 10.31 -4.09
N VAL A 185 -4.76 11.09 -3.32
CA VAL A 185 -4.27 12.28 -2.64
C VAL A 185 -4.50 12.14 -1.15
N LEU A 186 -3.60 12.70 -0.37
CA LEU A 186 -3.74 12.75 1.07
C LEU A 186 -4.57 13.98 1.47
N ASP A 187 -5.64 13.75 2.23
CA ASP A 187 -6.41 14.78 2.93
C ASP A 187 -6.18 14.66 4.46
N PRO A 188 -6.68 15.61 5.28
CA PRO A 188 -6.49 15.56 6.74
C PRO A 188 -7.02 14.30 7.43
N SER A 189 -7.90 13.53 6.78
CA SER A 189 -8.54 12.32 7.27
C SER A 189 -7.96 11.02 6.68
N GLY A 190 -6.99 11.10 5.77
CA GLY A 190 -6.29 9.96 5.17
C GLY A 190 -6.27 10.00 3.63
N TRP A 191 -5.89 8.88 3.02
CA TRP A 191 -5.86 8.77 1.56
C TRP A 191 -7.25 8.71 0.98
N VAL A 192 -7.42 9.41 -0.15
CA VAL A 192 -8.66 9.45 -0.92
C VAL A 192 -8.36 9.35 -2.41
N SER A 193 -9.22 8.66 -3.16
CA SER A 193 -9.17 8.61 -4.62
C SER A 193 -9.35 10.01 -5.20
N ARG A 194 -8.43 10.43 -6.06
CA ARG A 194 -8.54 11.66 -6.85
C ARG A 194 -9.67 11.49 -7.88
N SER A 195 -10.55 12.49 -7.96
CA SER A 195 -11.65 12.58 -8.94
C SER A 195 -11.20 13.12 -10.30
#